data_AF-A0A9P4YW36-F1
#
_entry.id   AF-A0A9P4YW36-F1
#
_cell.length_a   1.000
_cell.length_b   1.000
_cell.length_c   1.000
_cell.angle_alpha   90.00
_cell.angle_beta   90.00
_cell.angle_gamma   90.00
#
_symmetry.space_group_name_H-M   'P 1'
#
loop_
_entity.id
_entity.type
_entity.pdbx_description
1 polymer ?
#
loop_
_entity_poly.entity_id
_entity_poly.type
_entity_poly.pdbx_seq_one_letter_code
_entity_poly.pdbx_strand_id
1 'polypeptide(L)'
;MVHATETNGHSPDGWNGSYMNSKDPYALMRDCNANSRLTAQHYLWKDLLGFLSHPDIPVADRDLKVADVATGNGIWLQDFGRDKPDSVDLHGFDISLDQVVAEPWLPENVHMHTWNLFEEPPAEFVGYFDVVHVRLITVVIRNDDPRPVLENLTKLLKSGGYLQWDEVDTIHCQIKTVPGITSAPNLDRLFSQLKGRDT
;
A
#
# COMPACT_ATOMS: atom_id res chain seq x y z
N MET A 1 -2.62 64.20 -1.64
CA MET A 1 -3.62 63.22 -1.15
C MET A 1 -2.84 61.97 -0.76
N VAL A 2 -2.46 61.88 0.51
CA VAL A 2 -1.86 60.67 1.10
C VAL A 2 -2.27 60.69 2.56
N HIS A 3 -3.17 59.78 2.91
CA HIS A 3 -3.52 59.45 4.28
C HIS A 3 -2.94 58.06 4.57
N ALA A 4 -2.30 57.95 5.72
CA ALA A 4 -1.78 56.71 6.29
C ALA A 4 -2.87 55.98 7.10
N THR A 5 -2.62 54.67 7.27
CA THR A 5 -2.90 53.70 8.37
C THR A 5 -3.42 52.39 7.75
N GLU A 6 -2.98 51.18 8.11
CA GLU A 6 -2.66 50.65 9.43
C GLU A 6 -1.54 49.59 9.41
N THR A 7 -0.86 49.48 10.54
CA THR A 7 0.08 48.43 10.93
C THR A 7 -0.67 47.15 11.28
N ASN A 8 -0.20 45.98 10.82
CA ASN A 8 -0.48 44.71 11.51
C ASN A 8 0.79 43.89 11.68
N GLY A 9 0.98 43.44 12.92
CA GLY A 9 2.24 42.95 13.47
C GLY A 9 2.70 41.61 12.90
N HIS A 10 4.02 41.50 12.79
CA HIS A 10 4.69 40.20 12.74
C HIS A 10 4.68 39.59 14.15
N SER A 11 4.10 38.41 14.29
CA SER A 11 4.51 37.47 15.33
C SER A 11 5.60 36.58 14.76
N PRO A 12 6.78 36.45 15.41
CA PRO A 12 7.71 35.38 15.12
C PRO A 12 7.17 34.09 15.76
N ASP A 13 7.51 32.95 15.17
CA ASP A 13 7.24 31.58 15.65
C ASP A 13 5.92 30.95 15.19
N GLY A 14 6.06 29.92 14.34
CA GLY A 14 4.98 29.03 13.95
C GLY A 14 5.24 28.40 12.59
N TRP A 15 5.73 27.17 12.60
CA TRP A 15 5.87 26.31 11.42
C TRP A 15 4.52 26.25 10.66
N ASN A 16 4.43 26.85 9.48
CA ASN A 16 3.26 26.73 8.62
C ASN A 16 3.28 25.34 7.98
N GLY A 17 2.44 24.46 8.52
CA GLY A 17 2.25 23.10 8.04
C GLY A 17 2.13 23.03 6.51
N SER A 18 2.69 21.96 5.97
CA SER A 18 2.76 21.60 4.55
C SER A 18 1.55 22.09 3.74
N TYR A 19 1.83 22.84 2.67
CA TYR A 19 0.86 23.25 1.66
C TYR A 19 0.02 22.05 1.20
N MET A 20 -1.26 22.03 1.60
CA MET A 20 -2.24 21.06 1.10
C MET A 20 -2.58 21.40 -0.35
N ASN A 21 -2.19 20.53 -1.29
CA ASN A 21 -2.75 20.55 -2.63
C ASN A 21 -4.08 19.76 -2.62
N SER A 22 -5.20 20.48 -2.55
CA SER A 22 -6.53 19.96 -2.24
C SER A 22 -7.26 19.25 -3.40
N LYS A 23 -6.57 18.42 -4.18
CA LYS A 23 -7.16 17.74 -5.36
C LYS A 23 -6.73 16.28 -5.58
N ASP A 24 -6.09 15.65 -4.59
CA ASP A 24 -5.81 14.22 -4.69
C ASP A 24 -7.07 13.41 -4.32
N PRO A 25 -7.67 12.63 -5.23
CA PRO A 25 -8.84 11.81 -4.91
C PRO A 25 -8.51 10.62 -4.00
N TYR A 26 -7.23 10.36 -3.71
CA TYR A 26 -6.82 9.26 -2.85
C TYR A 26 -7.10 9.54 -1.36
N ALA A 27 -8.06 8.80 -0.81
CA ALA A 27 -8.58 9.01 0.54
C ALA A 27 -7.55 8.85 1.67
N LEU A 28 -6.43 8.17 1.42
CA LEU A 28 -5.39 7.90 2.42
C LEU A 28 -4.20 8.86 2.36
N MET A 29 -4.28 9.89 1.51
CA MET A 29 -3.25 10.92 1.32
C MET A 29 -1.91 10.38 0.83
N ARG A 30 -1.02 11.28 0.40
CA ARG A 30 0.35 10.96 -0.06
C ARG A 30 1.41 11.82 0.62
N ASP A 31 1.18 12.17 1.88
CA ASP A 31 2.11 12.97 2.69
C ASP A 31 3.12 12.08 3.45
N CYS A 32 4.02 12.72 4.21
CA CYS A 32 5.01 12.03 5.02
C CYS A 32 4.37 11.13 6.10
N ASN A 33 3.18 11.48 6.59
CA ASN A 33 2.45 10.65 7.54
C ASN A 33 1.93 9.38 6.88
N ALA A 34 1.37 9.49 5.68
CA ALA A 34 0.91 8.35 4.89
C ALA A 34 2.07 7.40 4.56
N ASN A 35 3.26 7.93 4.25
CA ASN A 35 4.48 7.14 4.04
C ASN A 35 4.94 6.43 5.33
N SER A 36 5.01 7.16 6.44
CA SER A 36 5.37 6.60 7.75
C SER A 36 4.42 5.48 8.18
N ARG A 37 3.12 5.67 7.93
CA ARG A 37 2.08 4.66 8.13
C ARG A 37 2.35 3.40 7.31
N LEU A 38 2.65 3.52 6.00
CA LEU A 38 2.92 2.35 5.15
C LEU A 38 4.11 1.54 5.67
N THR A 39 5.18 2.21 6.09
CA THR A 39 6.36 1.58 6.69
C THR A 39 6.02 0.90 8.03
N ALA A 40 5.26 1.55 8.91
CA ALA A 40 4.85 0.95 10.17
C ALA A 40 3.93 -0.27 9.96
N GLN A 41 2.96 -0.16 9.05
CA GLN A 41 2.08 -1.26 8.66
C GLN A 41 2.87 -2.45 8.14
N HIS A 42 3.90 -2.21 7.32
CA HIS A 42 4.76 -3.26 6.79
C HIS A 42 5.41 -4.10 7.89
N TYR A 43 6.07 -3.46 8.86
CA TYR A 43 6.72 -4.17 9.95
C TYR A 43 5.72 -4.88 10.87
N LEU A 44 4.58 -4.25 11.17
CA LEU A 44 3.50 -4.90 11.92
C LEU A 44 2.99 -6.17 11.21
N TRP A 45 2.84 -6.11 9.88
CA TRP A 45 2.38 -7.24 9.08
C TRP A 45 3.37 -8.39 9.10
N LYS A 46 4.66 -8.07 8.89
CA LYS A 46 5.75 -9.04 8.92
C LYS A 46 5.87 -9.72 10.29
N ASP A 47 5.77 -8.97 11.37
CA ASP A 47 5.82 -9.49 12.73
C ASP A 47 4.60 -10.36 13.06
N LEU A 48 3.41 -9.98 12.57
CA LEU A 48 2.17 -10.72 12.77
C LEU A 48 2.17 -12.07 12.04
N LEU A 49 2.57 -12.08 10.76
CA LEU A 49 2.57 -13.30 9.95
C LEU A 49 3.78 -14.19 10.21
N GLY A 50 4.92 -13.60 10.62
CA GLY A 50 6.18 -14.31 10.77
C GLY A 50 6.86 -14.63 9.43
N PHE A 51 6.31 -14.16 8.31
CA PHE A 51 6.87 -14.30 6.97
C PHE A 51 6.56 -13.08 6.12
N LEU A 52 7.36 -12.86 5.08
CA LEU A 52 7.11 -11.83 4.07
C LEU A 52 6.46 -12.41 2.82
N SER A 53 6.90 -13.60 2.42
CA SER A 53 6.23 -14.45 1.43
C SER A 53 5.79 -15.75 2.10
N HIS A 54 4.59 -16.22 1.78
CA HIS A 54 4.05 -17.45 2.37
C HIS A 54 5.02 -18.62 2.17
N PRO A 55 5.28 -19.46 3.20
CA PRO A 55 6.30 -20.52 3.12
C PRO A 55 6.12 -21.54 1.98
N ASP A 56 4.89 -21.69 1.47
CA ASP A 56 4.58 -22.58 0.33
C ASP A 56 4.90 -21.97 -1.04
N ILE A 57 5.24 -20.68 -1.11
CA ILE A 57 5.63 -20.01 -2.36
C ILE A 57 7.15 -20.21 -2.57
N PRO A 58 7.57 -20.85 -3.67
CA PRO A 58 8.98 -21.12 -3.93
C PRO A 58 9.72 -19.85 -4.36
N VAL A 59 10.33 -19.16 -3.40
CA VAL A 59 11.07 -17.90 -3.63
C VAL A 59 12.60 -18.05 -3.58
N ALA A 60 13.10 -19.29 -3.67
CA ALA A 60 14.54 -19.59 -3.62
C ALA A 60 15.23 -19.53 -4.99
N ASP A 61 14.47 -19.41 -6.08
CA ASP A 61 15.02 -19.26 -7.42
C ASP A 61 15.87 -17.98 -7.52
N ARG A 62 17.00 -18.08 -8.23
CA ARG A 62 17.95 -16.98 -8.41
C ARG A 62 17.52 -16.01 -9.50
N ASP A 63 16.67 -16.43 -10.43
CA ASP A 63 16.19 -15.62 -11.55
C ASP A 63 14.69 -15.28 -11.42
N LEU A 64 14.22 -15.25 -10.16
CA LEU A 64 12.85 -15.00 -9.77
C LEU A 64 12.38 -13.62 -10.23
N LYS A 65 11.17 -13.54 -10.78
CA LYS A 65 10.49 -12.31 -11.21
C LYS A 65 9.31 -12.05 -10.29
N VAL A 66 9.33 -10.94 -9.57
CA VAL A 66 8.31 -10.60 -8.58
C VAL A 66 7.68 -9.26 -8.88
N ALA A 67 6.35 -9.22 -8.86
CA ALA A 67 5.59 -7.97 -8.88
C ALA A 67 5.01 -7.68 -7.49
N ASP A 68 5.10 -6.45 -7.04
CA ASP A 68 4.33 -5.89 -5.92
C ASP A 68 3.36 -4.84 -6.46
N VAL A 69 2.07 -5.16 -6.50
CA VAL A 69 1.03 -4.31 -7.09
C VAL A 69 0.34 -3.51 -5.99
N ALA A 70 0.04 -2.23 -6.29
CA ALA A 70 -0.33 -1.23 -5.28
C ALA A 70 0.76 -1.09 -4.20
N THR A 71 2.02 -0.98 -4.65
CA THR A 71 3.23 -1.05 -3.81
C THR A 71 3.35 0.11 -2.80
N GLY A 72 2.61 1.21 -3.00
CA GLY A 72 2.67 2.39 -2.16
C GLY A 72 4.07 3.02 -2.15
N ASN A 73 4.81 2.88 -1.05
CA ASN A 73 6.18 3.39 -0.94
C ASN A 73 7.26 2.37 -1.33
N GLY A 74 6.88 1.18 -1.78
CA GLY A 74 7.83 0.15 -2.23
C GLY A 74 8.50 -0.63 -1.11
N ILE A 75 8.09 -0.47 0.15
CA ILE A 75 8.79 -1.05 1.30
C ILE A 75 8.78 -2.59 1.30
N TRP A 76 7.68 -3.20 0.83
CA TRP A 76 7.58 -4.66 0.77
C TRP A 76 8.60 -5.23 -0.18
N LEU A 77 8.68 -4.68 -1.39
CA LEU A 77 9.60 -5.13 -2.43
C LEU A 77 11.06 -4.94 -2.03
N GLN A 78 11.39 -3.82 -1.38
CA GLN A 78 12.73 -3.55 -0.86
C GLN A 78 13.13 -4.53 0.26
N ASP A 79 12.22 -4.85 1.19
CA ASP A 79 12.48 -5.83 2.24
C ASP A 79 12.57 -7.26 1.67
N PHE A 80 11.78 -7.57 0.65
CA PHE A 80 11.83 -8.85 -0.06
C PHE A 80 13.15 -9.06 -0.79
N GLY A 81 13.68 -8.01 -1.43
CA GLY A 81 14.92 -8.05 -2.19
C GLY A 81 16.21 -8.05 -1.36
N ARG A 82 16.16 -7.65 -0.08
CA ARG A 82 17.36 -7.40 0.75
C ARG A 82 18.33 -8.58 0.82
N ASP A 83 17.82 -9.80 0.88
CA ASP A 83 18.62 -11.03 1.01
C ASP A 83 18.60 -11.88 -0.29
N LYS A 84 18.25 -11.27 -1.42
CA LYS A 84 18.15 -11.94 -2.72
C LYS A 84 19.36 -11.61 -3.61
N PRO A 85 19.74 -12.51 -4.52
CA PRO A 85 20.72 -12.18 -5.56
C PRO A 85 20.23 -11.03 -6.45
N ASP A 86 21.15 -10.22 -6.97
CA ASP A 86 20.85 -9.13 -7.92
C ASP A 86 20.20 -9.61 -9.24
N SER A 87 20.24 -10.92 -9.52
CA SER A 87 19.55 -11.55 -10.66
C SER A 87 18.04 -11.70 -10.48
N VAL A 88 17.53 -11.52 -9.25
CA VAL A 88 16.09 -11.47 -8.98
C VAL A 88 15.55 -10.14 -9.47
N ASP A 89 14.51 -10.20 -10.29
CA ASP A 89 13.92 -9.06 -10.97
C ASP A 89 12.66 -8.59 -10.25
N LEU A 90 12.68 -7.37 -9.71
CA LEU A 90 11.68 -6.87 -8.77
C LEU A 90 10.95 -5.65 -9.34
N HIS A 91 9.63 -5.75 -9.47
CA HIS A 91 8.80 -4.70 -10.05
C HIS A 91 7.72 -4.22 -9.08
N GLY A 92 7.71 -2.94 -8.76
CA GLY A 92 6.63 -2.29 -8.02
C GLY A 92 5.69 -1.56 -8.98
N PHE A 93 4.39 -1.68 -8.77
CA PHE A 93 3.36 -0.97 -9.53
C PHE A 93 2.46 -0.18 -8.60
N ASP A 94 2.21 1.10 -8.89
CA ASP A 94 1.22 1.91 -8.19
C ASP A 94 0.57 2.93 -9.13
N ILE A 95 -0.60 3.44 -8.78
CA ILE A 95 -1.24 4.52 -9.54
C ILE A 95 -0.48 5.86 -9.38
N SER A 96 0.37 5.99 -8.36
CA SER A 96 1.33 7.09 -8.19
C SER A 96 2.60 6.62 -7.48
N LEU A 97 3.76 7.12 -7.93
CA LEU A 97 5.06 6.86 -7.32
C LEU A 97 5.51 7.95 -6.35
N ASP A 98 4.65 8.91 -5.99
CA ASP A 98 5.02 10.07 -5.14
C ASP A 98 5.50 9.66 -3.74
N GLN A 99 5.16 8.45 -3.29
CA GLN A 99 5.57 7.91 -1.99
C GLN A 99 6.81 7.02 -2.07
N VAL A 100 7.28 6.69 -3.28
CA VAL A 100 8.47 5.86 -3.49
C VAL A 100 9.71 6.72 -3.32
N VAL A 101 10.79 6.12 -2.82
CA VAL A 101 12.09 6.80 -2.76
C VAL A 101 12.56 7.13 -4.18
N ALA A 102 13.34 8.20 -4.35
CA ALA A 102 13.82 8.56 -5.68
C ALA A 102 14.67 7.45 -6.30
N GLU A 103 14.53 7.25 -7.60
CA GLU A 103 15.14 6.15 -8.37
C GLU A 103 16.63 5.90 -8.08
N PRO A 104 17.51 6.92 -7.93
CA PRO A 104 18.93 6.67 -7.63
C PRO A 104 19.21 6.00 -6.27
N TRP A 105 18.20 5.90 -5.41
CA TRP A 105 18.30 5.27 -4.09
C TRP A 105 17.69 3.86 -4.07
N LEU A 106 17.08 3.42 -5.16
CA LEU A 106 16.60 2.06 -5.30
C LEU A 106 17.77 1.12 -5.68
N PRO A 107 17.73 -0.15 -5.24
CA PRO A 107 18.62 -1.18 -5.78
C PRO A 107 18.46 -1.32 -7.30
N GLU A 108 19.55 -1.69 -8.00
CA GLU A 108 19.56 -1.77 -9.47
C GLU A 108 18.52 -2.77 -10.04
N ASN A 109 18.18 -3.80 -9.27
CA ASN A 109 17.22 -4.83 -9.65
C ASN A 109 15.76 -4.51 -9.22
N VAL A 110 15.50 -3.28 -8.77
CA VAL A 110 14.16 -2.82 -8.35
C VAL A 110 13.67 -1.74 -9.31
N HIS A 111 12.52 -2.01 -9.93
CA HIS A 111 11.92 -1.14 -10.94
C HIS A 111 10.52 -0.70 -10.51
N MET A 112 10.20 0.59 -10.65
CA MET A 112 8.95 1.17 -10.16
C MET A 112 8.16 1.76 -11.33
N HIS A 113 6.89 1.39 -11.43
CA HIS A 113 6.04 1.66 -12.58
C HIS A 113 4.73 2.31 -12.17
N THR A 114 4.32 3.34 -12.90
CA THR A 114 2.98 3.90 -12.74
C THR A 114 1.97 3.03 -13.50
N TRP A 115 1.06 2.38 -12.80
CA TRP A 115 -0.01 1.58 -13.40
C TRP A 115 -1.28 1.57 -12.54
N ASN A 116 -2.42 1.72 -13.19
CA ASN A 116 -3.73 1.60 -12.56
C ASN A 116 -4.18 0.13 -12.64
N LEU A 117 -4.25 -0.55 -11.49
CA LEU A 117 -4.59 -1.98 -11.40
C LEU A 117 -5.99 -2.36 -11.97
N PHE A 118 -6.86 -1.37 -12.21
CA PHE A 118 -8.16 -1.56 -12.87
C PHE A 118 -8.09 -1.54 -14.40
N GLU A 119 -6.94 -1.19 -14.98
CA GLU A 119 -6.69 -1.17 -16.42
C GLU A 119 -5.95 -2.44 -16.87
N GLU A 120 -5.93 -2.69 -18.18
CA GLU A 120 -5.15 -3.80 -18.73
C GLU A 120 -3.67 -3.69 -18.30
N PRO A 121 -3.02 -4.80 -17.92
CA PRO A 121 -1.60 -4.79 -17.60
C PRO A 121 -0.76 -4.35 -18.80
N PRO A 122 0.40 -3.71 -18.58
CA PRO A 122 1.36 -3.45 -19.66
C PRO A 122 1.74 -4.75 -20.36
N ALA A 123 1.75 -4.74 -21.69
CA ALA A 123 1.82 -5.94 -22.51
C ALA A 123 3.11 -6.75 -22.28
N GLU A 124 4.21 -6.06 -21.95
CA GLU A 124 5.51 -6.64 -21.62
C GLU A 124 5.49 -7.48 -20.32
N PHE A 125 4.53 -7.23 -19.44
CA PHE A 125 4.42 -7.90 -18.14
C PHE A 125 3.36 -9.01 -18.10
N VAL A 126 2.62 -9.22 -19.19
CA VAL A 126 1.66 -10.32 -19.29
C VAL A 126 2.41 -11.65 -19.31
N GLY A 127 2.11 -12.52 -18.35
CA GLY A 127 2.76 -13.82 -18.20
C GLY A 127 4.22 -13.76 -17.73
N TYR A 128 4.66 -12.65 -17.15
CA TYR A 128 6.07 -12.40 -16.82
C TYR A 128 6.48 -12.90 -15.43
N PHE A 129 5.60 -12.77 -14.44
CA PHE A 129 5.99 -12.90 -13.03
C PHE A 129 5.80 -14.31 -12.48
N ASP A 130 6.76 -14.74 -11.67
CA ASP A 130 6.68 -15.95 -10.84
C ASP A 130 5.76 -15.75 -9.64
N VAL A 131 5.83 -14.56 -9.05
CA VAL A 131 5.04 -14.16 -7.88
C VAL A 131 4.47 -12.77 -8.13
N VAL A 132 3.17 -12.63 -7.92
CA VAL A 132 2.50 -11.34 -7.81
C VAL A 132 2.04 -11.20 -6.37
N HIS A 133 2.49 -10.15 -5.70
CA HIS A 133 2.08 -9.77 -4.36
C HIS A 133 1.14 -8.56 -4.45
N VAL A 134 0.12 -8.54 -3.60
CA VAL A 134 -0.76 -7.40 -3.39
C VAL A 134 -1.23 -7.40 -1.94
N ARG A 135 -1.38 -6.22 -1.33
CA ARG A 135 -1.78 -6.11 0.07
C ARG A 135 -2.64 -4.89 0.34
N LEU A 136 -3.62 -5.03 1.22
CA LEU A 136 -4.44 -3.91 1.74
C LEU A 136 -5.17 -3.11 0.64
N ILE A 137 -5.57 -3.77 -0.43
CA ILE A 137 -6.29 -3.17 -1.55
C ILE A 137 -7.81 -3.32 -1.45
N THR A 138 -8.34 -4.11 -0.50
CA THR A 138 -9.81 -4.25 -0.32
C THR A 138 -10.52 -2.90 -0.22
N VAL A 139 -9.88 -1.89 0.38
CA VAL A 139 -10.44 -0.53 0.51
C VAL A 139 -10.60 0.23 -0.81
N VAL A 140 -9.94 -0.21 -1.89
CA VAL A 140 -10.08 0.40 -3.23
C VAL A 140 -10.92 -0.45 -4.19
N ILE A 141 -11.30 -1.67 -3.81
CA ILE A 141 -12.17 -2.53 -4.61
C ILE A 141 -13.53 -1.84 -4.82
N ARG A 142 -13.97 -1.83 -6.08
CA ARG A 142 -15.19 -1.13 -6.50
C ARG A 142 -16.36 -2.10 -6.50
N ASN A 143 -17.52 -1.63 -6.05
CA ASN A 143 -18.78 -2.40 -6.08
C ASN A 143 -18.70 -3.76 -5.37
N ASP A 144 -17.82 -3.89 -4.37
CA ASP A 144 -17.55 -5.15 -3.67
C ASP A 144 -17.20 -6.33 -4.60
N ASP A 145 -16.64 -6.02 -5.78
CA ASP A 145 -16.29 -7.00 -6.80
C ASP A 145 -14.77 -7.03 -7.05
N PRO A 146 -14.05 -8.04 -6.52
CA PRO A 146 -12.61 -8.16 -6.73
C PRO A 146 -12.24 -8.78 -8.08
N ARG A 147 -13.21 -9.33 -8.84
CA ARG A 147 -12.92 -10.11 -10.06
C ARG A 147 -12.14 -9.32 -11.12
N PRO A 148 -12.47 -8.06 -11.44
CA PRO A 148 -11.71 -7.30 -12.45
C PRO A 148 -10.23 -7.11 -12.05
N VAL A 149 -9.98 -6.89 -10.75
CA VAL A 149 -8.62 -6.77 -10.22
C VAL A 149 -7.91 -8.12 -10.29
N LEU A 150 -8.57 -9.19 -9.86
CA LEU A 150 -8.03 -10.54 -9.89
C LEU A 150 -7.71 -10.98 -11.33
N GLU A 151 -8.53 -10.64 -12.32
CA GLU A 151 -8.27 -10.87 -13.74
C GLU A 151 -6.98 -10.19 -14.20
N ASN A 152 -6.74 -8.94 -13.80
CA ASN A 152 -5.52 -8.23 -14.17
C ASN A 152 -4.28 -8.78 -13.44
N LEU A 153 -4.39 -9.08 -12.14
CA LEU A 153 -3.29 -9.69 -11.38
C LEU A 153 -2.91 -11.07 -11.91
N THR A 154 -3.89 -11.86 -12.34
CA THR A 154 -3.64 -13.20 -12.91
C THR A 154 -3.01 -13.14 -14.30
N LYS A 155 -3.32 -12.13 -15.12
CA LYS A 155 -2.64 -11.90 -16.42
C LYS A 155 -1.14 -11.62 -16.26
N LEU A 156 -0.72 -11.01 -15.14
CA LEU A 156 0.69 -10.77 -14.85
C LEU A 156 1.48 -12.07 -14.57
N LEU A 157 0.80 -13.11 -14.08
CA LEU A 157 1.43 -14.37 -13.71
C LEU A 157 1.78 -15.21 -14.92
N LYS A 158 3.00 -15.77 -14.92
CA LYS A 158 3.33 -16.89 -15.78
C LYS A 158 2.45 -18.10 -15.45
N SER A 159 2.39 -19.08 -16.36
CA SER A 159 1.74 -20.36 -16.06
C SER A 159 2.41 -21.04 -14.84
N GLY A 160 1.62 -21.33 -13.80
CA GLY A 160 2.10 -21.90 -12.54
C GLY A 160 2.70 -20.89 -11.55
N GLY A 161 2.57 -19.59 -11.81
CA GLY A 161 2.94 -18.53 -10.85
C GLY A 161 1.99 -18.44 -9.67
N TYR A 162 2.40 -17.68 -8.65
CA TYR A 162 1.68 -17.54 -7.38
C TYR A 162 1.17 -16.11 -7.17
N LEU A 163 -0.11 -15.99 -6.83
CA LEU A 163 -0.66 -14.75 -6.28
C LEU A 163 -0.65 -14.83 -4.75
N GLN A 164 0.09 -13.93 -4.09
CA GLN A 164 -0.06 -13.68 -2.66
C GLN A 164 -0.90 -12.42 -2.46
N TRP A 165 -2.06 -12.57 -1.85
CA TRP A 165 -2.96 -11.46 -1.50
C TRP A 165 -3.13 -11.41 0.01
N ASP A 166 -2.56 -10.38 0.63
CA ASP A 166 -2.63 -10.18 2.07
C ASP A 166 -3.67 -9.11 2.46
N GLU A 167 -4.67 -9.48 3.27
CA GLU A 167 -5.71 -8.56 3.76
C GLU A 167 -5.98 -8.70 5.25
N VAL A 168 -6.58 -7.66 5.82
CA VAL A 168 -7.20 -7.75 7.14
C VAL A 168 -8.51 -8.52 7.00
N ASP A 169 -8.74 -9.50 7.86
CA ASP A 169 -10.08 -10.04 8.07
C ASP A 169 -10.95 -8.98 8.76
N THR A 170 -11.67 -8.21 7.95
CA THR A 170 -12.57 -7.16 8.41
C THR A 170 -13.92 -7.72 8.87
N ILE A 171 -14.30 -8.92 8.42
CA ILE A 171 -15.60 -9.54 8.71
C ILE A 171 -15.62 -10.08 10.14
N HIS A 172 -14.56 -10.75 10.58
CA HIS A 172 -14.47 -11.35 11.91
C HIS A 172 -13.81 -10.45 12.95
N CYS A 173 -13.68 -9.14 12.67
CA CYS A 173 -13.08 -8.20 13.60
C CYS A 173 -13.98 -8.02 14.85
N GLN A 174 -13.43 -8.30 16.04
CA GLN A 174 -14.14 -8.25 17.32
C GLN A 174 -13.48 -7.28 18.30
N ILE A 175 -14.31 -6.55 19.03
CA ILE A 175 -13.85 -5.70 20.13
C ILE A 175 -13.66 -6.59 21.37
N LYS A 176 -12.43 -6.64 21.88
CA LYS A 176 -12.12 -7.28 23.17
C LYS A 176 -11.89 -6.20 24.23
N THR A 177 -12.64 -6.25 25.31
CA THR A 177 -12.45 -5.37 26.47
C THR A 177 -11.47 -6.00 27.46
N VAL A 178 -10.81 -5.17 28.26
CA VAL A 178 -9.99 -5.65 29.38
C VAL A 178 -10.89 -6.23 30.48
N PRO A 179 -10.38 -7.20 31.29
CA PRO A 179 -11.14 -7.75 32.41
C PRO A 179 -11.72 -6.66 33.32
N GLY A 180 -13.01 -6.77 33.65
CA GLY A 180 -13.73 -5.79 34.49
C GLY A 180 -14.41 -4.66 33.72
N ILE A 181 -14.18 -4.53 32.41
CA ILE A 181 -14.90 -3.61 31.52
C ILE A 181 -15.85 -4.42 30.64
N THR A 182 -17.15 -4.11 30.70
CA THR A 182 -18.20 -4.89 30.00
C THR A 182 -18.70 -4.24 28.71
N SER A 183 -18.30 -3.00 28.41
CA SER A 183 -18.71 -2.31 27.19
C SER A 183 -17.62 -1.38 26.66
N ALA A 184 -17.64 -1.15 25.35
CA ALA A 184 -16.76 -0.21 24.67
C ALA A 184 -17.58 0.63 23.67
N PRO A 185 -18.52 1.46 24.16
CA PRO A 185 -19.58 2.04 23.33
C PRO A 185 -19.07 2.89 22.15
N ASN A 186 -17.90 3.54 22.31
CA ASN A 186 -17.28 4.30 21.23
C ASN A 186 -16.70 3.39 20.13
N LEU A 187 -16.09 2.27 20.51
CA LEU A 187 -15.61 1.28 19.57
C LEU A 187 -16.78 0.54 18.92
N ASP A 188 -17.81 0.19 19.68
CA ASP A 188 -19.02 -0.42 19.16
C ASP A 188 -19.67 0.48 18.09
N ARG A 189 -19.76 1.78 18.38
CA ARG A 189 -20.25 2.78 17.42
C ARG A 189 -19.36 2.86 16.19
N LEU A 190 -18.04 2.91 16.34
CA LEU A 190 -17.10 2.92 15.23
C LEU A 190 -17.25 1.67 14.34
N PHE A 191 -17.28 0.48 14.95
CA PHE A 191 -17.43 -0.77 14.22
C PHE A 191 -18.78 -0.88 13.52
N SER A 192 -19.86 -0.34 14.11
CA SER A 192 -21.15 -0.28 13.42
C SER A 192 -21.14 0.57 12.15
N GLN A 193 -20.19 1.50 12.03
CA GLN A 193 -19.96 2.29 10.81
C GLN A 193 -19.05 1.58 9.80
N LEU A 194 -18.20 0.66 10.27
CA LEU A 194 -17.25 -0.09 9.44
C LEU A 194 -17.84 -1.39 8.87
N LYS A 195 -18.89 -1.93 9.49
CA LYS A 195 -19.69 -3.00 8.89
C LYS A 195 -20.35 -2.43 7.63
N GLY A 196 -19.75 -2.72 6.48
CA GLY A 196 -20.40 -2.55 5.18
C GLY A 196 -21.79 -3.16 5.25
N ARG A 197 -22.74 -2.60 4.50
CA ARG A 197 -24.06 -3.23 4.38
C ARG A 197 -23.83 -4.55 3.67
N ASP A 198 -23.83 -5.66 4.42
CA ASP A 198 -23.99 -6.99 3.85
C ASP A 198 -25.35 -6.98 3.12
N THR A 199 -25.33 -6.77 1.80
CA THR A 199 -26.49 -6.87 0.91
C THR A 199 -26.14 -7.70 -0.29
#